data_AF-A0A8S3ZBR4-F1
#
_entry.id   AF-A0A8S3ZBR4-F1
#
_cell.length_a   1.000
_cell.length_b   1.000
_cell.length_c   1.000
_cell.angle_alpha   90.00
_cell.angle_beta   90.00
_cell.angle_gamma   90.00
#
_symmetry.space_group_name_H-M   'P 1'
#
loop_
_entity.id
_entity.type
_entity.pdbx_description
1 polymer ?
#
loop_
_entity_poly.entity_id
_entity_poly.type
_entity_poly.pdbx_seq_one_letter_code
_entity_poly.pdbx_strand_id
1 'polypeptide(L)'
;LAGRLLYCGQDDWVHINCALWSAEVFEQDDGSLQNVLEAVSRGKKLRCNLCQQPGATVGCCEANCRANYHFMCARADRCSFQDDKTVFCKLHGDCVSRKVIRDGHFDISSRVCVNFDKIRSKSSWGKAVNPATLNVIIGSCTVESLGVLQSSLSDTEECLFPVDF
;
A
#
# COMPACT_ATOMS: atom_id res chain seq x y z
N LEU A 1 -0.84 -5.28 10.60
CA LEU A 1 -1.75 -4.64 9.62
C LEU A 1 -0.98 -4.43 8.31
N ALA A 2 -1.64 -4.10 7.20
CA ALA A 2 -0.97 -3.77 5.93
C ALA A 2 -0.48 -2.29 5.87
N GLY A 3 -0.83 -1.49 6.88
CA GLY A 3 -0.45 -0.08 6.99
C GLY A 3 -1.43 0.86 6.27
N ARG A 4 -1.07 2.15 6.23
CA ARG A 4 -1.89 3.23 5.61
C ARG A 4 -2.02 3.09 4.09
N LEU A 5 -3.03 3.74 3.51
CA LEU A 5 -3.24 3.78 2.07
C LEU A 5 -2.38 4.87 1.40
N LEU A 6 -1.89 4.55 0.21
CA LEU A 6 -1.22 5.46 -0.71
C LEU A 6 -2.09 5.62 -1.96
N TYR A 7 -2.27 6.84 -2.42
CA TYR A 7 -2.90 7.11 -3.71
C TYR A 7 -1.99 6.62 -4.83
N CYS A 8 -2.52 5.87 -5.80
CA CYS A 8 -1.76 5.42 -6.96
C CYS A 8 -2.38 5.83 -8.31
N GLY A 9 -3.39 6.70 -8.33
CA GLY A 9 -4.00 7.23 -9.57
C GLY A 9 -5.33 6.57 -9.94
N GLN A 10 -6.13 7.23 -10.79
CA GLN A 10 -7.44 6.72 -11.29
C GLN A 10 -8.40 6.24 -10.18
N ASP A 11 -8.47 6.97 -9.07
CA ASP A 11 -9.25 6.61 -7.88
C ASP A 11 -8.83 5.28 -7.20
N ASP A 12 -7.68 4.72 -7.58
CA ASP A 12 -7.10 3.53 -6.95
C ASP A 12 -6.17 3.91 -5.77
N TRP A 13 -6.21 3.05 -4.75
CA TRP A 13 -5.42 3.15 -3.54
C TRP A 13 -4.77 1.82 -3.20
N VAL A 14 -3.56 1.86 -2.65
CA VAL A 14 -2.80 0.66 -2.27
C VAL A 14 -2.29 0.80 -0.85
N HIS A 15 -2.32 -0.29 -0.07
CA HIS A 15 -1.66 -0.29 1.23
C HIS A 15 -0.15 -0.12 1.08
N ILE A 16 0.46 0.67 1.96
CA ILE A 16 1.90 0.98 1.93
C ILE A 16 2.76 -0.28 1.91
N ASN A 17 2.47 -1.30 2.75
CA ASN A 17 3.24 -2.54 2.73
C ASN A 17 2.93 -3.41 1.50
N CYS A 18 1.73 -3.33 0.91
CA CYS A 18 1.48 -4.02 -0.35
C CYS A 18 2.34 -3.44 -1.49
N ALA A 19 2.48 -2.11 -1.54
CA ALA A 19 3.35 -1.46 -2.52
C ALA A 19 4.83 -1.77 -2.26
N LEU A 20 5.33 -1.47 -1.05
CA LEU A 20 6.74 -1.62 -0.69
C LEU A 20 7.31 -3.03 -0.85
N TRP A 21 6.49 -4.06 -0.62
CA TRP A 21 6.92 -5.46 -0.72
C TRP A 21 6.60 -6.09 -2.08
N SER A 22 6.11 -5.32 -3.05
CA SER A 22 5.95 -5.78 -4.42
C SER A 22 7.32 -5.93 -5.08
N ALA A 23 7.56 -7.04 -5.77
CA ALA A 23 8.89 -7.45 -6.23
C ALA A 23 9.61 -6.44 -7.16
N GLU A 24 8.88 -5.61 -7.90
CA GLU A 24 9.43 -4.61 -8.83
C GLU A 24 9.41 -3.17 -8.28
N VAL A 25 8.83 -2.95 -7.10
CA VAL A 25 8.75 -1.64 -6.47
C VAL A 25 10.01 -1.39 -5.67
N PHE A 26 10.56 -0.19 -5.81
CA PHE A 26 11.69 0.26 -5.02
C PHE A 26 11.47 1.70 -4.54
N GLU A 27 12.03 2.01 -3.39
CA GLU A 27 11.96 3.32 -2.72
C GLU A 27 13.20 4.14 -3.07
N GLN A 28 13.03 5.41 -3.42
CA GLN A 28 14.13 6.37 -3.56
C GLN A 28 14.44 7.06 -2.22
N ASP A 29 15.59 7.74 -2.15
CA ASP A 29 16.05 8.45 -0.95
C ASP A 29 15.07 9.52 -0.43
N ASP A 30 14.18 10.03 -1.29
CA ASP A 30 13.15 11.00 -0.94
C ASP A 30 11.83 10.36 -0.43
N GLY A 31 11.78 9.03 -0.33
CA GLY A 31 10.61 8.26 0.07
C GLY A 31 9.61 7.99 -1.07
N SER A 32 9.96 8.30 -2.32
CA SER A 32 9.11 8.03 -3.47
C SER A 32 9.21 6.58 -3.96
N LEU A 33 8.07 5.90 -4.07
CA LEU A 33 7.96 4.54 -4.59
C LEU A 33 7.87 4.55 -6.12
N GLN A 34 8.77 3.82 -6.75
CA GLN A 34 8.80 3.61 -8.18
C GLN A 34 8.06 2.34 -8.57
N ASN A 35 7.54 2.30 -9.81
CA ASN A 35 6.91 1.13 -10.42
C ASN A 35 5.63 0.61 -9.74
N VAL A 36 4.99 1.40 -8.87
CA VAL A 36 3.78 0.96 -8.15
C VAL A 36 2.63 0.66 -9.11
N LEU A 37 2.46 1.46 -10.16
CA LEU A 37 1.41 1.25 -11.14
C LEU A 37 1.62 0.02 -12.01
N GLU A 38 2.87 -0.24 -12.37
CA GLU A 38 3.30 -1.45 -13.05
C GLU A 38 3.00 -2.67 -12.17
N ALA A 39 3.27 -2.58 -10.86
CA ALA A 39 2.91 -3.62 -9.89
C ALA A 39 1.40 -3.82 -9.79
N VAL A 40 0.60 -2.76 -9.72
CA VAL A 40 -0.87 -2.86 -9.72
C VAL A 40 -1.37 -3.52 -11.00
N SER A 41 -0.86 -3.10 -12.17
CA SER A 41 -1.23 -3.67 -13.47
C SER A 41 -0.86 -5.15 -13.58
N ARG A 42 0.36 -5.52 -13.15
CA ARG A 42 0.83 -6.91 -13.09
C ARG A 42 -0.02 -7.73 -12.11
N GLY A 43 -0.31 -7.17 -10.94
CA GLY A 43 -1.09 -7.79 -9.87
C GLY A 43 -2.46 -8.26 -10.33
N LYS A 44 -3.12 -7.54 -11.24
CA LYS A 44 -4.41 -7.95 -11.85
C LYS A 44 -4.37 -9.35 -12.49
N LYS A 45 -3.19 -9.81 -12.92
CA LYS A 45 -2.98 -11.12 -13.57
C LYS A 45 -2.41 -12.18 -12.62
N LEU A 46 -1.90 -11.79 -11.45
CA LEU A 46 -1.24 -12.69 -10.51
C LEU A 46 -2.18 -13.13 -9.41
N ARG A 47 -2.23 -14.44 -9.18
CA ARG A 47 -3.05 -15.06 -8.14
C ARG A 47 -2.21 -15.36 -6.90
N CYS A 48 -2.79 -15.14 -5.73
CA CYS A 48 -2.16 -15.45 -4.46
C CYS A 48 -2.06 -16.97 -4.27
N ASN A 49 -0.88 -17.47 -3.90
CA ASN A 49 -0.67 -18.88 -3.57
C ASN A 49 -1.46 -19.34 -2.34
N LEU A 50 -1.83 -18.43 -1.43
CA LEU A 50 -2.64 -18.76 -0.26
C LEU A 50 -4.14 -18.68 -0.55
N CYS A 51 -4.66 -17.53 -1.00
CA CYS A 51 -6.11 -17.30 -1.13
C CYS A 51 -6.66 -17.43 -2.57
N GLN A 52 -5.78 -17.64 -3.57
CA GLN A 52 -6.11 -17.80 -4.99
C GLN A 52 -6.78 -16.59 -5.67
N GLN A 53 -6.93 -15.47 -4.96
CA GLN A 53 -7.47 -14.21 -5.48
C GLN A 53 -6.39 -13.38 -6.20
N PRO A 54 -6.78 -12.54 -7.19
CA PRO A 54 -5.86 -11.66 -7.89
C PRO A 54 -5.26 -10.56 -7.00
N GLY A 55 -4.21 -9.88 -7.47
CA GLY A 55 -3.55 -8.76 -6.78
C GLY A 55 -2.32 -9.15 -5.95
N ALA A 56 -1.82 -10.37 -6.11
CA ALA A 56 -0.69 -10.90 -5.35
C ALA A 56 0.65 -10.52 -5.99
N THR A 57 1.31 -9.48 -5.49
CA THR A 57 2.54 -8.92 -6.06
C THR A 57 3.79 -9.16 -5.23
N VAL A 58 3.65 -9.67 -4.00
CA VAL A 58 4.76 -10.07 -3.13
C VAL A 58 5.27 -11.43 -3.58
N GLY A 59 6.35 -11.43 -4.35
CA GLY A 59 6.92 -12.63 -4.99
C GLY A 59 8.05 -13.26 -4.17
N CYS A 60 8.17 -14.59 -4.25
CA CYS A 60 9.35 -15.28 -3.76
C CYS A 60 10.59 -14.92 -4.61
N CYS A 61 11.72 -14.62 -3.97
CA CYS A 61 12.96 -14.20 -4.62
C CYS A 61 13.78 -15.38 -5.17
N GLU A 62 13.45 -16.62 -4.78
CA GLU A 62 14.10 -17.82 -5.31
C GLU A 62 13.92 -17.97 -6.83
N ALA A 63 15.00 -18.36 -7.52
CA ALA A 63 14.99 -18.53 -8.96
C ALA A 63 13.95 -19.56 -9.39
N ASN A 64 13.19 -19.25 -10.43
CA ASN A 64 12.12 -20.09 -10.98
C ASN A 64 10.92 -20.34 -10.04
N CYS A 65 10.90 -19.80 -8.82
CA CYS A 65 9.73 -19.86 -7.97
C CYS A 65 8.64 -18.92 -8.52
N ARG A 66 7.42 -19.45 -8.70
CA ARG A 66 6.25 -18.68 -9.16
C ARG A 66 5.31 -18.31 -8.02
N ALA A 67 5.76 -18.46 -6.77
CA ALA A 67 4.94 -18.17 -5.61
C ALA A 67 4.76 -16.65 -5.46
N ASN A 68 3.52 -16.20 -5.48
CA ASN A 68 3.12 -14.81 -5.32
C ASN A 68 2.06 -14.71 -4.22
N TYR A 69 2.11 -13.65 -3.43
CA TYR A 69 1.22 -13.46 -2.29
C TYR A 69 0.73 -12.02 -2.20
N HIS A 70 -0.43 -11.80 -1.59
CA HIS A 70 -0.70 -10.52 -0.94
C HIS A 70 0.22 -10.38 0.27
N PHE A 71 0.55 -9.16 0.66
CA PHE A 71 1.41 -8.93 1.84
C PHE A 71 0.93 -9.67 3.10
N MET A 72 -0.36 -9.56 3.43
CA MET A 72 -0.91 -10.24 4.60
C MET A 72 -0.99 -11.77 4.43
N CYS A 73 -1.19 -12.25 3.20
CA CYS A 73 -1.17 -13.68 2.91
C CYS A 73 0.23 -14.28 3.03
N ALA A 74 1.28 -13.57 2.56
CA ALA A 74 2.65 -13.98 2.75
C ALA A 74 3.00 -14.14 4.24
N ARG A 75 2.55 -13.19 5.07
CA ARG A 75 2.70 -13.28 6.52
C ARG A 75 1.95 -14.47 7.12
N ALA A 76 0.70 -14.69 6.71
CA ALA A 76 -0.09 -15.83 7.18
C ALA A 76 0.50 -17.19 6.75
N ASP A 77 1.08 -17.27 5.54
CA ASP A 77 1.76 -18.46 5.02
C ASP A 77 3.23 -18.58 5.49
N ARG A 78 3.65 -17.73 6.45
CA ARG A 78 5.00 -17.72 7.05
C ARG A 78 6.14 -17.54 6.03
N CYS A 79 5.95 -16.66 5.06
CA CYS A 79 7.04 -16.21 4.21
C CYS A 79 8.05 -15.40 5.03
N SER A 80 9.33 -15.50 4.67
CA SER A 80 10.43 -14.78 5.31
C SER A 80 10.68 -13.46 4.59
N PHE A 81 10.48 -12.36 5.29
CA PHE A 81 10.73 -10.99 4.80
C PHE A 81 12.10 -10.54 5.27
N GLN A 82 12.99 -10.12 4.36
CA GLN A 82 14.35 -9.69 4.68
C GLN A 82 14.48 -8.16 4.71
N ASP A 83 15.49 -7.67 5.42
CA ASP A 83 15.78 -6.22 5.55
C ASP A 83 16.10 -5.53 4.22
N ASP A 84 16.63 -6.27 3.25
CA ASP A 84 16.86 -5.83 1.86
C ASP A 84 15.61 -5.88 0.96
N LYS A 85 14.42 -6.04 1.54
CA LYS A 85 13.11 -6.13 0.87
C LYS A 85 12.86 -7.38 0.03
N THR A 86 13.76 -8.37 0.05
CA THR A 86 13.48 -9.66 -0.57
C THR A 86 12.58 -10.53 0.29
N VAL A 87 11.78 -11.39 -0.35
CA VAL A 87 10.83 -12.29 0.34
C VAL A 87 11.05 -13.72 -0.13
N PHE A 88 11.04 -14.69 0.78
CA PHE A 88 11.12 -16.12 0.47
C PHE A 88 9.88 -16.85 0.99
N CYS A 89 9.27 -17.70 0.17
CA CYS A 89 8.14 -18.51 0.61
C CYS A 89 8.60 -19.61 1.59
N LYS A 90 7.66 -20.23 2.29
CA LYS A 90 7.96 -21.29 3.27
C LYS A 90 8.74 -22.49 2.71
N LEU A 91 8.68 -22.73 1.39
CA LEU A 91 9.43 -23.80 0.72
C LEU A 91 10.89 -23.43 0.42
N HIS A 92 11.21 -22.13 0.46
CA HIS A 92 12.55 -21.61 0.20
C HIS A 92 13.08 -20.83 1.41
N GLY A 93 12.68 -21.24 2.62
CA GLY A 93 13.18 -20.67 3.87
C GLY A 93 14.70 -20.86 4.03
N ASP A 94 15.25 -21.93 3.46
CA ASP A 94 16.68 -22.24 3.51
C ASP A 94 17.52 -21.32 2.61
N CYS A 95 16.90 -20.56 1.70
CA CYS A 95 17.56 -19.59 0.83
C CYS A 95 17.71 -18.21 1.48
N VAL A 96 17.16 -18.01 2.69
CA VAL A 96 17.27 -16.78 3.47
C VAL A 96 18.73 -16.57 3.85
N SER A 97 19.29 -15.41 3.49
CA SER A 97 20.71 -15.08 3.65
C SER A 97 20.96 -13.79 4.43
N ARG A 98 19.90 -13.05 4.74
CA ARG A 98 19.89 -11.75 5.41
C ARG A 98 19.02 -11.78 6.66
N LYS A 99 18.97 -10.67 7.37
CA LYS A 99 18.21 -10.55 8.61
C LYS A 99 16.72 -10.57 8.28
N VAL A 100 16.00 -11.53 8.87
CA VAL A 100 14.54 -11.60 8.77
C VAL A 100 13.89 -10.55 9.66
N ILE A 101 12.94 -9.81 9.09
CA ILE A 101 12.08 -8.87 9.80
C ILE A 101 11.04 -9.65 10.60
N ARG A 102 11.03 -9.45 11.92
CA ARG A 102 10.08 -10.10 12.82
C ARG A 102 8.71 -9.41 12.77
N ASP A 103 7.68 -10.15 13.17
CA ASP A 103 6.32 -9.60 13.32
C ASP A 103 6.33 -8.36 14.25
N GLY A 104 5.65 -7.29 13.83
CA GLY A 104 5.62 -6.00 14.53
C GLY A 104 6.58 -4.94 13.99
N HIS A 105 7.49 -5.28 13.06
CA HIS A 105 8.44 -4.33 12.46
C HIS A 105 8.07 -3.91 11.03
N PHE A 106 6.77 -3.92 10.70
CA PHE A 106 6.26 -3.47 9.39
C PHE A 106 5.56 -2.10 9.45
N ASP A 107 5.64 -1.43 10.60
CA ASP A 107 5.12 -0.09 10.77
C ASP A 107 6.07 0.91 10.12
N ILE A 108 5.49 1.80 9.31
CA ILE A 108 6.22 2.76 8.50
C ILE A 108 5.73 4.15 8.87
N SER A 109 6.51 4.82 9.71
CA SER A 109 6.29 6.20 10.15
C SER A 109 6.88 7.23 9.19
N SER A 110 7.77 6.82 8.28
CA SER A 110 8.36 7.71 7.28
C SER A 110 7.32 8.20 6.28
N ARG A 111 7.62 9.35 5.68
CA ARG A 111 6.88 9.85 4.53
C ARG A 111 7.18 8.95 3.34
N VAL A 112 6.13 8.37 2.76
CA VAL A 112 6.20 7.56 1.55
C VAL A 112 5.10 8.02 0.60
N CYS A 113 5.41 8.17 -0.67
CA CYS A 113 4.46 8.51 -1.72
C CYS A 113 4.71 7.66 -2.97
N VAL A 114 3.71 7.56 -3.85
CA VAL A 114 3.88 6.93 -5.17
C VAL A 114 4.47 7.97 -6.13
N ASN A 115 5.48 7.60 -6.91
CA ASN A 115 5.97 8.46 -7.98
C ASN A 115 5.07 8.37 -9.22
N PHE A 116 4.68 9.54 -9.74
CA PHE A 116 3.83 9.68 -10.92
C PHE A 116 4.61 10.15 -12.16
N ASP A 117 5.91 10.43 -12.08
CA ASP A 117 6.69 11.03 -13.18
C ASP A 117 6.72 10.20 -14.47
N LYS A 118 6.67 8.87 -14.35
CA LYS A 118 6.63 7.95 -15.50
C LYS A 118 5.23 7.81 -16.11
N ILE A 119 4.21 8.39 -15.48
CA ILE A 119 2.85 8.38 -16.01
C ILE A 119 2.77 9.45 -17.07
N ARG A 120 2.98 9.02 -18.31
CA ARG A 120 2.50 9.78 -19.46
C ARG A 120 1.00 9.96 -19.27
N SER A 121 0.56 11.21 -19.09
CA SER A 121 -0.84 11.56 -19.21
C SER A 121 -1.37 10.99 -20.52
N LYS A 122 -2.08 9.87 -20.45
CA LYS A 122 -2.98 9.45 -21.52
C LYS A 122 -4.26 10.25 -21.35
N SER A 123 -4.19 11.57 -21.51
CA SER A 123 -5.38 12.40 -21.57
C SER A 123 -5.43 13.14 -22.91
N SER A 124 -6.14 12.56 -23.88
CA SER A 124 -7.36 13.25 -24.26
C SER A 124 -8.12 13.46 -22.96
N TRP A 125 -8.21 14.71 -22.49
CA TRP A 125 -8.94 15.06 -21.28
C TRP A 125 -10.22 14.22 -21.23
N GLY A 126 -10.28 13.24 -20.32
CA GLY A 126 -11.48 12.47 -20.10
C GLY A 126 -12.62 13.43 -19.82
N LYS A 127 -13.85 13.08 -20.25
CA LYS A 127 -15.08 13.87 -20.04
C LYS A 127 -15.00 14.67 -18.75
N ALA A 128 -15.22 15.99 -18.86
CA ALA A 128 -15.26 16.89 -17.72
C ALA A 128 -16.00 16.24 -16.55
N VAL A 129 -15.29 16.02 -15.45
CA VAL A 129 -15.89 15.47 -14.23
C VAL A 129 -16.70 16.60 -13.60
N ASN A 130 -17.95 16.33 -13.22
CA ASN A 130 -18.78 17.32 -12.55
C ASN A 130 -18.11 17.71 -11.21
N PRO A 131 -17.78 18.99 -10.98
CA PRO A 131 -17.19 19.43 -9.71
C PRO A 131 -18.04 19.10 -8.49
N ALA A 132 -19.37 19.04 -8.65
CA ALA A 132 -20.29 18.69 -7.57
C ALA A 132 -20.24 17.21 -7.16
N THR A 133 -19.56 16.35 -7.93
CA THR A 133 -19.38 14.92 -7.62
C THR A 133 -17.95 14.56 -7.23
N LEU A 134 -17.05 15.54 -7.15
CA LEU A 134 -15.65 15.32 -6.77
C LEU A 134 -15.50 15.31 -5.25
N ASN A 135 -15.12 14.16 -4.70
CA ASN A 135 -14.66 14.06 -3.31
C ASN A 135 -13.13 14.02 -3.31
N VAL A 136 -12.50 15.05 -2.75
CA VAL A 136 -11.04 15.14 -2.66
C VAL A 136 -10.61 14.76 -1.25
N ILE A 137 -9.83 13.69 -1.13
CA ILE A 137 -9.22 13.26 0.14
C ILE A 137 -7.75 13.68 0.11
N ILE A 138 -7.36 14.63 0.96
CA ILE A 138 -5.98 15.10 1.09
C ILE A 138 -5.37 14.57 2.38
N GLY A 139 -4.42 13.65 2.24
CA GLY A 139 -3.55 13.19 3.34
C GLY A 139 -4.24 12.32 4.39
N SER A 140 -3.49 12.06 5.46
CA SER A 140 -3.98 11.39 6.67
C SER A 140 -3.60 12.25 7.88
N CYS A 141 -4.58 12.68 8.65
CA CYS A 141 -4.36 13.31 9.95
C CYS A 141 -4.51 12.24 11.04
N THR A 142 -3.60 12.22 12.01
CA THR A 142 -3.76 11.42 13.23
C THR A 142 -4.14 12.38 14.33
N VAL A 143 -5.34 12.21 14.89
CA VAL A 143 -5.81 12.98 16.04
C VAL A 143 -5.57 12.13 17.28
N GLU A 144 -4.56 12.51 18.08
CA GLU A 144 -4.22 11.79 19.31
C GLU A 144 -5.24 12.03 20.44
N SER A 145 -5.87 13.21 20.45
CA SER A 145 -6.98 13.54 21.34
C SER A 145 -7.90 14.54 20.67
N LEU A 146 -9.20 14.22 20.60
CA LEU A 146 -10.23 15.10 20.05
C LEU A 146 -10.67 16.18 21.05
N GLY A 147 -10.16 16.17 22.28
CA GLY A 147 -10.64 17.05 23.35
C GLY A 147 -12.08 16.68 23.76
N VAL A 148 -12.91 17.69 24.01
CA VAL A 148 -14.31 17.53 24.42
C VAL A 148 -15.22 17.85 23.24
N LEU A 149 -16.00 16.88 22.78
CA LEU A 149 -17.07 17.10 21.83
C LEU A 149 -18.27 17.73 22.55
N GLN A 150 -18.69 18.91 22.13
CA GLN A 150 -19.93 19.52 22.58
C GLN A 150 -21.10 18.92 21.81
N SER A 151 -21.76 17.94 22.43
CA SER A 151 -22.91 17.24 21.87
C SER A 151 -23.95 18.24 21.36
N SER A 152 -24.39 18.09 20.11
CA SER A 152 -25.35 18.93 19.34
C SER A 152 -24.76 20.11 18.53
N LEU A 153 -23.52 20.52 18.79
CA LEU A 153 -22.86 21.60 18.04
C LEU A 153 -21.66 21.11 17.24
N SER A 154 -20.92 20.15 17.77
CA SER A 154 -19.66 19.66 17.19
C SER A 154 -19.77 18.33 16.45
N ASP A 155 -20.94 17.68 16.46
CA ASP A 155 -21.10 16.30 15.99
C ASP A 155 -22.48 16.03 15.39
N THR A 156 -22.50 15.25 14.31
CA THR A 156 -23.66 14.57 13.73
C THR A 156 -23.31 13.11 13.45
N GLU A 157 -24.29 12.32 13.01
CA GLU A 157 -24.04 10.92 12.61
C GLU A 157 -23.01 10.82 11.46
N GLU A 158 -22.95 11.81 10.57
CA GLU A 158 -22.11 11.76 9.37
C GLU A 158 -20.80 12.56 9.48
N CYS A 159 -20.70 13.52 10.40
CA CYS A 159 -19.52 14.40 10.48
C CYS A 159 -19.29 15.03 11.86
N LEU A 160 -18.03 15.41 12.09
CA LEU A 160 -17.60 16.25 13.21
C LEU A 160 -17.32 17.66 12.71
N PHE A 161 -17.85 18.66 13.41
CA PHE A 161 -17.65 20.07 13.12
C PHE A 161 -16.69 20.69 14.15
N PRO A 162 -15.66 21.44 13.70
CA PRO A 162 -14.91 22.29 14.61
C PRO A 162 -15.84 23.40 15.12
N VAL A 163 -16.02 23.46 16.43
CA VAL A 163 -16.74 24.53 17.12
C VAL A 163 -15.74 25.35 17.90
N ASP A 164 -15.90 26.67 17.83
CA ASP A 164 -15.01 27.72 18.36
C ASP A 164 -13.63 27.84 17.68
N PHE A 165 -13.42 28.96 16.97
CA PHE A 165 -12.13 29.47 16.49
C PHE A 165 -11.78 30.77 17.21
#